data_AF-A0A9D1M4C5-F1
#
_entry.id   AF-A0A9D1M4C5-F1
#
_cell.length_a   1.000
_cell.length_b   1.000
_cell.length_c   1.000
_cell.angle_alpha   90.00
_cell.angle_beta   90.00
_cell.angle_gamma   90.00
#
_symmetry.space_group_name_H-M   'P 1'
#
loop_
_entity.id
_entity.type
_entity.pdbx_description
1 polymer ?
#
loop_
_entity_poly.entity_id
_entity_poly.type
_entity_poly.pdbx_seq_one_letter_code
_entity_poly.pdbx_strand_id
1 'polypeptide(L)'
;MDNKEDKCIHNIEVYIGGIAALFAISAGVYRAALNDFSQDAVLEALISISELIVSALVLLVAIRSIISNMGKKDTFDNVLKHEIDNWVNRSRPLISEDKSFNNGTRYFRLTDHEHIFDIGKDLSDENSYKKGQFVIIPNTFRKNDQLTFILNKSTFLDRAKVNETKVEAELKILASKIAACINSNFGQYFAASADKHQPKINVILLEDFSLPEQARSLVKMIDYVMTLYMVAA
;
A
#
# COMPACT_ATOMS: atom_id res chain seq x y z
N MET A 1 -9.70 -23.77 3.89
CA MET A 1 -9.37 -24.81 2.88
C MET A 1 -7.86 -25.09 2.89
N ASP A 2 -7.16 -24.70 3.96
CA ASP A 2 -5.70 -24.53 4.05
C ASP A 2 -4.92 -25.82 4.31
N ASN A 3 -5.57 -26.83 4.89
CA ASN A 3 -4.87 -28.01 5.39
C ASN A 3 -4.35 -28.97 4.27
N LYS A 4 -4.75 -28.75 3.00
CA LYS A 4 -4.28 -29.55 1.86
C LYS A 4 -3.07 -28.93 1.15
N GLU A 5 -2.97 -27.61 1.11
CA GLU A 5 -1.86 -26.91 0.45
C GLU A 5 -0.60 -26.96 1.32
N ASP A 6 -0.72 -26.67 2.62
CA ASP A 6 0.40 -26.77 3.57
C ASP A 6 1.01 -28.18 3.62
N LYS A 7 0.15 -29.22 3.52
CA LYS A 7 0.58 -30.61 3.50
C LYS A 7 1.27 -31.00 2.20
N CYS A 8 0.89 -30.39 1.08
CA CYS A 8 1.52 -30.61 -0.23
C CYS A 8 2.91 -29.93 -0.31
N ILE A 9 3.02 -28.72 0.26
CA ILE A 9 4.26 -27.93 0.32
C ILE A 9 5.30 -28.63 1.21
N HIS A 10 4.90 -29.09 2.39
CA HIS A 10 5.81 -29.83 3.28
C HIS A 10 6.33 -31.12 2.63
N ASN A 11 5.50 -31.81 1.85
CA ASN A 11 5.89 -33.03 1.16
C ASN A 11 6.93 -32.78 0.06
N ILE A 12 6.84 -31.67 -0.69
CA ILE A 12 7.80 -31.35 -1.76
C ILE A 12 9.15 -30.90 -1.16
N GLU A 13 9.14 -30.09 -0.10
CA GLU A 13 10.36 -29.65 0.60
C GLU A 13 11.12 -30.83 1.22
N VAL A 14 10.40 -31.73 1.90
CA VAL A 14 10.98 -32.95 2.49
C VAL A 14 11.51 -33.89 1.39
N TYR A 15 10.84 -33.97 0.24
CA TYR A 15 11.25 -34.83 -0.86
C TYR A 15 12.53 -34.31 -1.56
N ILE A 16 12.59 -33.02 -1.87
CA ILE A 16 13.76 -32.39 -2.52
C ILE A 16 14.95 -32.36 -1.57
N GLY A 17 14.73 -31.95 -0.31
CA GLY A 17 15.78 -31.94 0.72
C GLY A 17 16.28 -33.34 1.06
N GLY A 18 15.38 -34.32 1.13
CA GLY A 18 15.72 -35.72 1.37
C GLY A 18 16.52 -36.35 0.24
N ILE A 19 16.16 -36.07 -1.02
CA ILE A 19 16.90 -36.54 -2.20
C ILE A 19 18.30 -35.91 -2.25
N ALA A 20 18.42 -34.61 -2.02
CA ALA A 20 19.72 -33.93 -1.99
C ALA A 20 20.64 -34.46 -0.88
N ALA A 21 20.09 -34.73 0.32
CA ALA A 21 20.83 -35.33 1.42
C ALA A 21 21.32 -36.75 1.11
N LEU A 22 20.48 -37.58 0.48
CA LEU A 22 20.86 -38.92 0.05
C LEU A 22 21.95 -38.91 -1.01
N PHE A 23 21.90 -37.99 -1.98
CA PHE A 23 22.96 -37.82 -2.96
C PHE A 23 24.27 -37.36 -2.33
N ALA A 24 24.24 -36.43 -1.37
CA ALA A 24 25.42 -35.96 -0.66
C ALA A 24 26.08 -37.06 0.19
N ILE A 25 25.28 -37.84 0.93
CA ILE A 25 25.78 -38.97 1.72
C ILE A 25 26.37 -40.05 0.81
N SER A 26 25.69 -40.37 -0.30
CA SER A 26 26.16 -41.37 -1.27
C SER A 26 27.46 -40.93 -1.95
N ALA A 27 27.58 -39.64 -2.30
CA ALA A 27 28.81 -39.08 -2.87
C ALA A 27 29.97 -39.10 -1.88
N GLY A 28 29.72 -38.79 -0.60
CA GLY A 28 30.73 -38.88 0.47
C GLY A 28 31.23 -40.30 0.69
N VAL A 29 30.32 -41.28 0.74
CA VAL A 29 30.66 -42.71 0.89
C VAL A 29 31.40 -43.24 -0.34
N TYR A 30 30.96 -42.89 -1.55
CA TYR A 30 31.60 -43.30 -2.80
C TYR A 30 33.02 -42.73 -2.93
N ARG A 31 33.22 -41.48 -2.52
CA ARG A 31 34.54 -40.82 -2.53
C ARG A 31 35.49 -41.41 -1.49
N ALA A 32 34.98 -41.74 -0.29
CA ALA A 32 35.74 -42.42 0.76
C ALA A 32 36.08 -43.88 0.40
N ALA A 33 35.29 -44.53 -0.45
CA ALA A 33 35.55 -45.89 -0.93
C ALA A 33 36.58 -45.97 -2.06
N LEU A 34 36.82 -44.87 -2.79
CA LEU A 34 37.72 -44.83 -3.95
C LEU A 34 39.11 -44.26 -3.65
N ASN A 35 39.20 -43.31 -2.72
CA ASN A 35 40.47 -42.69 -2.37
C ASN A 35 40.84 -43.09 -0.94
N ASP A 36 41.89 -43.90 -0.79
CA ASP A 36 42.55 -44.16 0.50
C ASP A 36 42.64 -42.82 1.27
N PHE A 37 42.07 -42.78 2.47
CA PHE A 37 41.78 -41.59 3.27
C PHE A 37 42.95 -40.58 3.37
N SER A 38 43.16 -39.77 2.33
CA SER A 38 44.11 -38.66 2.34
C SER A 38 43.41 -37.42 2.88
N GLN A 39 44.14 -36.62 3.66
CA GLN A 39 43.59 -35.39 4.25
C GLN A 39 43.06 -34.43 3.18
N ASP A 40 43.70 -34.40 2.01
CA ASP A 40 43.28 -33.58 0.87
C ASP A 40 41.96 -34.06 0.25
N ALA A 41 41.76 -35.38 0.12
CA ALA A 41 40.51 -35.93 -0.39
C ALA A 41 39.31 -35.68 0.55
N VAL A 42 39.56 -35.68 1.87
CA VAL A 42 38.55 -35.35 2.88
C VAL A 42 38.22 -33.85 2.87
N LEU A 43 39.23 -32.99 2.72
CA LEU A 43 39.04 -31.54 2.66
C LEU A 43 38.22 -31.12 1.42
N GLU A 44 38.55 -31.67 0.25
CA GLU A 44 37.78 -31.41 -0.97
C GLU A 44 36.35 -31.98 -0.92
N ALA A 45 36.14 -33.10 -0.23
CA ALA A 45 34.80 -33.64 0.00
C ALA A 45 33.96 -32.71 0.89
N LEU A 46 34.57 -32.17 1.96
CA LEU A 46 33.92 -31.21 2.85
C LEU A 46 33.56 -29.91 2.13
N ILE A 47 34.47 -29.36 1.32
CA ILE A 47 34.21 -28.15 0.52
C ILE A 47 33.03 -28.39 -0.43
N SER A 48 33.02 -29.53 -1.14
CA SER A 48 31.94 -29.86 -2.06
C SER A 48 30.58 -30.03 -1.36
N ILE A 49 30.56 -30.65 -0.18
CA ILE A 49 29.34 -30.78 0.64
C ILE A 49 28.86 -29.40 1.13
N SER A 50 29.77 -28.54 1.59
CA SER A 50 29.44 -27.18 2.03
C SER A 50 28.88 -26.33 0.89
N GLU A 51 29.46 -26.38 -0.31
CA GLU A 51 28.95 -25.70 -1.50
C GLU A 51 27.54 -26.17 -1.87
N LEU A 52 27.27 -27.47 -1.75
CA LEU A 52 25.97 -28.06 -2.05
C LEU A 52 24.91 -27.62 -1.03
N ILE A 53 25.25 -27.57 0.27
CA ILE A 53 24.38 -27.06 1.34
C ILE A 53 24.06 -25.58 1.12
N VAL A 54 25.07 -24.76 0.82
CA VAL A 54 24.89 -23.32 0.56
C VAL A 54 24.02 -23.09 -0.67
N SER A 55 24.25 -23.83 -1.75
CA SER A 55 23.44 -23.77 -2.97
C SER A 55 21.99 -24.18 -2.72
N ALA A 56 21.77 -25.25 -1.94
CA ALA A 56 20.43 -25.68 -1.54
C ALA A 56 19.71 -24.63 -0.68
N LEU A 57 20.40 -23.97 0.24
CA LEU A 57 19.83 -22.87 1.05
C LEU A 57 19.45 -21.67 0.20
N VAL A 58 20.32 -21.25 -0.74
CA VAL A 58 20.02 -20.14 -1.66
C VAL A 58 18.81 -20.46 -2.54
N LEU A 59 18.73 -21.70 -3.04
CA LEU A 59 17.58 -22.16 -3.81
C LEU A 59 16.30 -22.16 -2.98
N LEU A 60 16.36 -22.59 -1.71
CA LEU A 60 15.22 -22.58 -0.79
C LEU A 60 14.74 -21.14 -0.51
N VAL A 61 15.67 -20.20 -0.30
CA VAL A 61 15.35 -18.77 -0.15
C VAL A 61 14.72 -18.19 -1.42
N ALA A 62 15.26 -18.54 -2.60
CA ALA A 62 14.72 -18.10 -3.89
C ALA A 62 13.30 -18.64 -4.12
N ILE A 63 13.08 -19.93 -3.86
CA ILE A 63 11.76 -20.57 -3.94
C ILE A 63 10.79 -19.91 -2.95
N ARG A 64 11.21 -19.69 -1.70
CA ARG A 64 10.37 -19.02 -0.69
C ARG A 64 10.01 -17.60 -1.10
N SER A 65 10.93 -16.87 -1.73
CA SER A 65 10.68 -15.53 -2.27
C SER A 65 9.75 -15.53 -3.48
N ILE A 66 9.81 -16.56 -4.34
CA ILE A 66 8.92 -16.69 -5.50
C ILE A 66 7.51 -17.10 -5.04
N ILE A 67 7.41 -18.04 -4.10
CA ILE A 67 6.13 -18.54 -3.59
C ILE A 67 5.42 -17.51 -2.70
N SER A 68 6.14 -16.73 -1.89
CA SER A 68 5.54 -15.61 -1.14
C SER A 68 4.87 -14.59 -2.07
N ASN A 69 5.34 -14.49 -3.32
CA ASN A 69 4.78 -13.63 -4.35
C ASN A 69 3.68 -14.31 -5.18
N MET A 70 3.61 -15.66 -5.22
CA MET A 70 2.59 -16.40 -5.97
C MET A 70 1.26 -16.58 -5.22
N GLY A 71 1.25 -16.50 -3.88
CA GLY A 71 0.05 -16.76 -3.06
C GLY A 71 -0.96 -15.62 -2.97
N LYS A 72 -0.61 -14.39 -3.36
CA LYS A 72 -1.57 -13.28 -3.43
C LYS A 72 -2.19 -13.27 -4.82
N LYS A 73 -3.36 -13.90 -4.99
CA LYS A 73 -4.23 -13.46 -6.08
C LYS A 73 -4.47 -11.97 -5.88
N ASP A 74 -4.15 -11.17 -6.88
CA ASP A 74 -4.52 -9.75 -6.94
C ASP A 74 -6.05 -9.68 -6.91
N THR A 75 -6.61 -9.64 -5.71
CA THR A 75 -8.01 -9.30 -5.47
C THR A 75 -8.11 -7.80 -5.28
N PHE A 76 -9.28 -7.23 -5.55
CA PHE A 76 -9.54 -5.81 -5.30
C PHE A 76 -9.12 -5.41 -3.88
N ASP A 77 -9.55 -6.16 -2.86
CA ASP A 77 -9.26 -5.81 -1.46
C ASP A 77 -7.76 -5.83 -1.13
N ASN A 78 -7.03 -6.84 -1.64
CA ASN A 78 -5.59 -6.95 -1.41
C ASN A 78 -4.83 -5.81 -2.08
N VAL A 79 -5.19 -5.50 -3.32
CA VAL A 79 -4.55 -4.42 -4.08
C VAL A 79 -4.93 -3.06 -3.50
N LEU A 80 -6.19 -2.84 -3.14
CA LEU A 80 -6.64 -1.61 -2.51
C LEU A 80 -5.89 -1.34 -1.21
N LYS A 81 -5.80 -2.36 -0.34
CA LYS A 81 -5.06 -2.24 0.92
C LYS A 81 -3.60 -1.89 0.66
N HIS A 82 -2.95 -2.61 -0.25
CA HIS A 82 -1.55 -2.36 -0.59
C HIS A 82 -1.33 -0.95 -1.17
N GLU A 83 -2.19 -0.50 -2.08
CA GLU A 83 -2.08 0.83 -2.70
C GLU A 83 -2.36 1.96 -1.69
N ILE A 84 -3.35 1.80 -0.81
CA ILE A 84 -3.61 2.75 0.27
C ILE A 84 -2.42 2.80 1.24
N ASP A 85 -1.92 1.66 1.69
CA ASP A 85 -0.77 1.59 2.60
C ASP A 85 0.45 2.29 1.97
N ASN A 86 0.71 2.05 0.68
CA ASN A 86 1.79 2.70 -0.06
C ASN A 86 1.57 4.21 -0.23
N TRP A 87 0.35 4.64 -0.51
CA TRP A 87 0.02 6.07 -0.61
C TRP A 87 0.19 6.79 0.73
N VAL A 88 -0.30 6.21 1.83
CA VAL A 88 -0.13 6.73 3.19
C VAL A 88 1.36 6.81 3.54
N ASN A 89 2.13 5.75 3.29
CA ASN A 89 3.56 5.72 3.59
C ASN A 89 4.37 6.74 2.79
N ARG A 90 4.04 6.97 1.51
CA ARG A 90 4.68 8.04 0.71
C ARG A 90 4.28 9.43 1.17
N SER A 91 3.06 9.56 1.71
CA SER A 91 2.49 10.83 2.16
C SER A 91 2.71 11.10 3.65
N ARG A 92 3.58 10.34 4.34
CA ARG A 92 3.68 10.31 5.80
C ARG A 92 4.26 11.53 6.55
N PRO A 93 4.60 12.67 5.92
CA PRO A 93 4.65 13.95 6.66
C PRO A 93 3.43 14.84 6.38
N LEU A 94 2.50 14.43 5.52
CA LEU A 94 1.41 15.27 5.02
C LEU A 94 0.03 14.74 5.42
N ILE A 95 -0.08 13.44 5.72
CA ILE A 95 -1.35 12.79 6.04
C ILE A 95 -1.26 12.02 7.35
N SER A 96 -2.31 12.14 8.17
CA SER A 96 -2.61 11.32 9.33
C SER A 96 -3.90 10.53 9.09
N GLU A 97 -3.96 9.31 9.63
CA GLU A 97 -5.06 8.37 9.44
C GLU A 97 -5.84 8.18 10.74
N ASP A 98 -7.17 8.23 10.65
CA ASP A 98 -8.08 7.87 11.73
C ASP A 98 -8.97 6.70 11.29
N LYS A 99 -8.70 5.54 11.90
CA LYS A 99 -9.38 4.27 11.64
C LYS A 99 -10.66 4.09 12.45
N SER A 100 -10.96 4.99 13.39
CA SER A 100 -12.08 4.84 14.35
C SER A 100 -13.44 5.31 13.81
N PHE A 101 -13.55 5.57 12.49
CA PHE A 101 -14.76 6.13 11.90
C PHE A 101 -15.72 5.05 11.37
N ASN A 102 -16.96 5.07 11.85
CA ASN A 102 -17.94 4.00 11.61
C ASN A 102 -18.24 3.70 10.11
N ASN A 103 -18.04 4.66 9.21
CA ASN A 103 -18.40 4.55 7.78
C ASN A 103 -17.20 4.51 6.82
N GLY A 104 -15.98 4.33 7.32
CA GLY A 104 -14.79 4.35 6.46
C GLY A 104 -13.52 4.71 7.21
N THR A 105 -12.46 4.98 6.46
CA THR A 105 -11.24 5.55 7.02
C THR A 105 -11.18 7.04 6.70
N ARG A 106 -10.93 7.87 7.72
CA ARG A 106 -10.74 9.31 7.54
C ARG A 106 -9.26 9.61 7.44
N TYR A 107 -8.91 10.41 6.44
CA TYR A 107 -7.55 10.89 6.27
C TYR A 107 -7.53 12.40 6.47
N PHE A 108 -6.67 12.84 7.38
CA PHE A 108 -6.43 14.24 7.69
C PHE A 108 -5.14 14.68 7.03
N ARG A 109 -5.13 15.83 6.40
CA ARG A 109 -3.95 16.50 5.88
C ARG A 109 -3.42 17.46 6.93
N LEU A 110 -2.11 17.53 7.09
CA LEU A 110 -1.45 18.57 7.87
C LEU A 110 -1.60 19.89 7.11
N THR A 111 -2.32 20.83 7.72
CA THR A 111 -2.66 22.12 7.12
C THR A 111 -1.98 23.30 7.80
N ASP A 112 -1.19 23.02 8.83
CA ASP A 112 -0.52 23.99 9.68
C ASP A 112 0.94 23.58 9.88
N HIS A 113 1.84 24.52 9.63
CA HIS A 113 3.27 24.30 9.72
C HIS A 113 3.79 24.21 11.16
N GLU A 114 3.06 24.78 12.13
CA GLU A 114 3.40 24.72 13.56
C GLU A 114 3.22 23.32 14.14
N HIS A 115 2.36 22.50 13.51
CA HIS A 115 2.04 21.13 13.96
C HIS A 115 2.77 20.03 13.17
N ILE A 116 3.72 20.38 12.28
CA ILE A 116 4.53 19.42 11.49
C ILE A 116 5.35 18.48 12.40
N PHE A 117 5.71 18.91 13.60
CA PHE A 117 6.50 18.11 14.55
C PHE A 117 5.65 17.29 15.54
N ASP A 118 4.32 17.40 15.50
CA ASP A 118 3.41 16.61 16.35
C ASP A 118 2.98 15.29 15.67
N ILE A 119 3.55 14.97 14.51
CA ILE A 119 3.30 13.73 13.77
C ILE A 119 3.68 12.52 14.63
N GLY A 120 2.68 11.74 15.02
CA GLY A 120 2.85 10.51 15.83
C GLY A 120 2.50 10.65 17.30
N LYS A 121 2.10 11.84 17.79
CA LYS A 121 1.39 11.93 19.07
C LYS A 121 -0.05 11.48 18.89
N ASP A 122 -0.59 10.77 19.87
CA ASP A 122 -2.02 10.46 19.96
C ASP A 122 -2.74 11.79 20.15
N LEU A 123 -3.20 12.38 19.05
CA LEU A 123 -3.69 13.76 19.05
C LEU A 123 -5.09 13.87 19.66
N SER A 124 -5.64 12.78 20.24
CA SER A 124 -7.05 12.52 20.63
C SER A 124 -7.72 13.59 21.50
N ASP A 125 -6.97 14.56 22.01
CA ASP A 125 -7.47 15.64 22.86
C ASP A 125 -7.94 16.88 22.08
N GLU A 126 -9.26 17.06 22.16
CA GLU A 126 -10.06 18.29 22.16
C GLU A 126 -9.67 19.46 21.22
N ASN A 127 -10.56 19.69 20.24
CA ASN A 127 -10.69 20.88 19.39
C ASN A 127 -9.69 21.12 18.24
N SER A 128 -8.59 20.38 18.11
CA SER A 128 -7.68 20.51 16.96
C SER A 128 -8.15 19.73 15.70
N TYR A 129 -8.92 18.64 15.89
CA TYR A 129 -9.34 17.70 14.83
C TYR A 129 -10.37 18.19 13.81
N LYS A 130 -10.91 19.40 13.93
CA LYS A 130 -11.83 19.95 12.91
C LYS A 130 -11.11 20.70 11.79
N LYS A 131 -9.78 20.84 11.85
CA LYS A 131 -8.97 21.47 10.80
C LYS A 131 -8.13 20.39 10.10
N GLY A 132 -8.37 20.16 8.81
CA GLY A 132 -7.48 19.33 8.00
C GLY A 132 -8.07 18.03 7.46
N GLN A 133 -9.33 17.69 7.73
CA GLN A 133 -9.92 16.50 7.09
C GLN A 133 -9.81 16.62 5.57
N PHE A 134 -9.23 15.63 4.90
CA PHE A 134 -8.95 15.70 3.47
C PHE A 134 -9.87 14.79 2.66
N VAL A 135 -9.95 13.50 3.01
CA VAL A 135 -10.78 12.53 2.30
C VAL A 135 -11.38 11.50 3.26
N ILE A 136 -12.59 11.05 2.96
CA ILE A 136 -13.19 9.85 3.58
C ILE A 136 -13.21 8.76 2.52
N ILE A 137 -12.52 7.66 2.79
CA ILE A 137 -12.58 6.46 1.95
C ILE A 137 -13.60 5.50 2.57
N PRO A 138 -14.69 5.14 1.87
CA PRO A 138 -15.70 4.25 2.41
C PRO A 138 -15.17 2.82 2.55
N ASN A 139 -15.81 2.02 3.41
CA ASN A 139 -15.51 0.60 3.57
C ASN A 139 -16.08 -0.27 2.44
N THR A 140 -16.99 0.29 1.63
CA THR A 140 -17.62 -0.38 0.49
C THR A 140 -17.45 0.47 -0.76
N PHE A 141 -17.39 -0.19 -1.92
CA PHE A 141 -17.22 0.47 -3.22
C PHE A 141 -18.29 -0.01 -4.20
N ARG A 142 -19.54 0.33 -3.89
CA ARG A 142 -20.69 0.06 -4.73
C ARG A 142 -20.98 1.25 -5.64
N LYS A 143 -21.66 0.99 -6.75
CA LYS A 143 -22.19 2.02 -7.63
C LYS A 143 -23.00 3.04 -6.83
N ASN A 144 -22.75 4.31 -7.09
CA ASN A 144 -23.30 5.47 -6.39
C ASN A 144 -22.74 5.72 -4.98
N ASP A 145 -21.83 4.89 -4.45
CA ASP A 145 -21.08 5.25 -3.25
C ASP A 145 -20.27 6.51 -3.53
N GLN A 146 -20.10 7.34 -2.50
CA GLN A 146 -19.52 8.66 -2.63
C GLN A 146 -18.24 8.80 -1.79
N LEU A 147 -17.18 9.27 -2.44
CA LEU A 147 -15.99 9.79 -1.80
C LEU A 147 -16.11 11.31 -1.71
N THR A 148 -15.84 11.85 -0.53
CA THR A 148 -15.90 13.30 -0.31
C THR A 148 -14.52 13.82 0.04
N PHE A 149 -14.03 14.77 -0.77
CA PHE A 149 -12.84 15.54 -0.48
C PHE A 149 -13.22 16.89 0.11
N ILE A 150 -12.48 17.31 1.13
CA ILE A 150 -12.70 18.57 1.83
C ILE A 150 -11.47 19.45 1.65
N LEU A 151 -11.68 20.65 1.10
CA LEU A 151 -10.63 21.65 0.94
C LEU A 151 -10.66 22.59 2.14
N ASN A 152 -9.70 22.43 3.04
CA ASN A 152 -9.62 23.17 4.29
C ASN A 152 -9.11 24.60 4.05
N LYS A 153 -9.77 25.56 4.72
CA LYS A 153 -9.35 26.96 4.73
C LYS A 153 -8.03 27.15 5.47
N SER A 154 -7.80 26.43 6.56
CA SER A 154 -6.58 26.50 7.38
C SER A 154 -5.31 26.33 6.55
N THR A 155 -5.34 25.48 5.52
CA THR A 155 -4.22 25.26 4.58
C THR A 155 -3.74 26.53 3.87
N PHE A 156 -4.60 27.56 3.74
CA PHE A 156 -4.32 28.79 2.98
C PHE A 156 -4.31 30.05 3.85
N LEU A 157 -4.79 29.97 5.10
CA LEU A 157 -4.95 31.13 5.98
C LEU A 157 -3.62 31.60 6.61
N ASP A 158 -2.59 30.76 6.60
CA ASP A 158 -1.31 31.07 7.27
C ASP A 158 -0.38 31.98 6.46
N ARG A 159 -0.63 32.16 5.14
CA ARG A 159 0.31 32.87 4.26
C ARG A 159 0.05 34.37 4.07
N ALA A 160 -1.09 34.88 4.50
CA ALA A 160 -1.35 36.32 4.49
C ALA A 160 -2.56 36.61 5.36
N LYS A 161 -2.68 37.84 5.87
CA LYS A 161 -3.89 38.38 6.52
C LYS A 161 -5.07 38.43 5.52
N VAL A 162 -5.49 37.28 4.97
CA VAL A 162 -6.49 37.16 3.91
C VAL A 162 -7.86 37.09 4.56
N ASN A 163 -8.78 37.88 4.02
CA ASN A 163 -10.19 37.83 4.38
C ASN A 163 -10.75 36.41 4.12
N GLU A 164 -11.28 35.75 5.17
CA GLU A 164 -11.81 34.39 5.13
C GLU A 164 -12.84 34.17 4.00
N THR A 165 -13.65 35.18 3.71
CA THR A 165 -14.66 35.11 2.63
C THR A 165 -14.04 34.99 1.25
N LYS A 166 -12.88 35.63 1.02
CA LYS A 166 -12.14 35.53 -0.24
C LYS A 166 -11.52 34.15 -0.41
N VAL A 167 -10.92 33.61 0.65
CA VAL A 167 -10.35 32.26 0.67
C VAL A 167 -11.42 31.22 0.37
N GLU A 168 -12.61 31.36 0.96
CA GLU A 168 -13.71 30.43 0.70
C GLU A 168 -14.17 30.45 -0.78
N ALA A 169 -14.28 31.63 -1.38
CA ALA A 169 -14.65 31.76 -2.78
C ALA A 169 -13.60 31.12 -3.71
N GLU A 170 -12.31 31.35 -3.45
CA GLU A 170 -11.22 30.73 -4.20
C GLU A 170 -11.20 29.20 -4.06
N LEU A 171 -11.46 28.68 -2.86
CA LEU A 171 -11.56 27.23 -2.63
C LEU A 171 -12.74 26.59 -3.37
N LYS A 172 -13.88 27.28 -3.49
CA LYS A 172 -15.03 26.81 -4.29
C LYS A 172 -14.69 26.74 -5.78
N ILE A 173 -13.97 27.75 -6.28
CA ILE A 173 -13.45 27.74 -7.67
C ILE A 173 -12.46 26.59 -7.86
N LEU A 174 -11.54 26.39 -6.90
CA LEU A 174 -10.58 25.30 -6.94
C LEU A 174 -11.25 23.93 -6.93
N ALA A 175 -12.23 23.70 -6.05
CA ALA A 175 -13.03 22.48 -6.01
C ALA A 175 -13.67 22.18 -7.37
N SER A 176 -14.23 23.22 -8.03
CA SER A 176 -14.86 23.09 -9.34
C SER A 176 -13.85 22.69 -10.43
N LYS A 177 -12.65 23.27 -10.41
CA LYS A 177 -11.57 22.92 -11.34
C LYS A 177 -11.07 21.49 -11.11
N ILE A 178 -10.82 21.09 -9.86
CA ILE A 178 -10.38 19.73 -9.54
C ILE A 178 -11.45 18.71 -9.94
N ALA A 179 -12.74 18.99 -9.70
CA ALA A 179 -13.84 18.13 -10.15
C ALA A 179 -13.82 17.94 -11.68
N ALA A 180 -13.63 19.02 -12.45
CA ALA A 180 -13.49 18.92 -13.90
C ALA A 180 -12.26 18.08 -14.32
N CYS A 181 -11.13 18.23 -13.63
CA CYS A 181 -9.94 17.41 -13.87
C CYS A 181 -10.18 15.92 -13.56
N ILE A 182 -10.91 15.59 -12.49
CA ILE A 182 -11.28 14.20 -12.18
C ILE A 182 -12.14 13.63 -13.31
N ASN A 183 -13.19 14.35 -13.74
CA ASN A 183 -14.05 13.91 -14.84
C ASN A 183 -13.27 13.69 -16.15
N SER A 184 -12.27 14.52 -16.43
CA SER A 184 -11.46 14.40 -17.63
C SER A 184 -10.48 13.22 -17.60
N ASN A 185 -9.86 12.94 -16.45
CA ASN A 185 -8.78 11.95 -16.34
C ASN A 185 -9.25 10.57 -15.83
N PHE A 186 -10.37 10.55 -15.11
CA PHE A 186 -10.88 9.35 -14.44
C PHE A 186 -12.40 9.14 -14.68
N GLY A 187 -12.99 9.86 -15.64
CA GLY A 187 -14.42 9.82 -15.98
C GLY A 187 -14.97 8.45 -16.38
N GLN A 188 -14.09 7.48 -16.67
CA GLN A 188 -14.48 6.09 -16.90
C GLN A 188 -15.11 5.44 -15.65
N TYR A 189 -14.59 5.75 -14.46
CA TYR A 189 -14.98 5.10 -13.21
C TYR A 189 -15.68 6.04 -12.23
N PHE A 190 -15.51 7.34 -12.41
CA PHE A 190 -15.94 8.34 -11.44
C PHE A 190 -16.68 9.50 -12.09
N ALA A 191 -17.69 10.02 -11.39
CA ALA A 191 -18.28 11.33 -11.68
C ALA A 191 -18.05 12.27 -10.51
N ALA A 192 -17.38 13.39 -10.76
CA ALA A 192 -17.04 14.39 -9.77
C ALA A 192 -17.85 15.67 -9.94
N SER A 193 -18.23 16.27 -8.82
CA SER A 193 -18.89 17.58 -8.76
C SER A 193 -18.40 18.37 -7.55
N ALA A 194 -18.36 19.69 -7.68
CA ALA A 194 -18.10 20.57 -6.54
C ALA A 194 -19.42 20.88 -5.80
N ASP A 195 -19.34 20.92 -4.47
CA ASP A 195 -20.46 21.35 -3.66
C ASP A 195 -20.72 22.86 -3.85
N LYS A 196 -21.99 23.24 -3.97
CA LYS A 196 -22.37 24.63 -4.25
C LYS A 196 -22.17 25.56 -3.04
N HIS A 197 -22.23 25.01 -1.84
CA HIS A 197 -22.25 25.76 -0.59
C HIS A 197 -20.96 25.64 0.19
N GLN A 198 -20.22 24.56 0.01
CA GLN A 198 -19.02 24.23 0.78
C GLN A 198 -17.82 23.97 -0.15
N PRO A 199 -16.58 24.22 0.30
CA PRO A 199 -15.36 23.90 -0.46
C PRO A 199 -15.09 22.39 -0.44
N LYS A 200 -15.98 21.62 -1.06
CA LYS A 200 -15.96 20.16 -1.11
C LYS A 200 -16.07 19.65 -2.53
N ILE A 201 -15.48 18.48 -2.77
CA ILE A 201 -15.60 17.75 -4.02
C ILE A 201 -16.24 16.40 -3.69
N ASN A 202 -17.35 16.12 -4.37
CA ASN A 202 -18.09 14.88 -4.25
C ASN A 202 -17.78 14.03 -5.47
N VAL A 203 -17.26 12.83 -5.24
CA VAL A 203 -16.90 11.87 -6.29
C VAL A 203 -17.75 10.62 -6.13
N ILE A 204 -18.55 10.32 -7.14
CA ILE A 204 -19.48 9.20 -7.16
C ILE A 204 -18.88 8.07 -8.00
N LEU A 205 -18.96 6.85 -7.49
CA LEU A 205 -18.58 5.65 -8.25
C LEU A 205 -19.64 5.33 -9.32
N LEU A 206 -19.21 5.15 -10.56
CA LEU A 206 -20.12 4.86 -11.68
C LEU A 206 -20.53 3.39 -11.79
N GLU A 207 -19.78 2.50 -11.14
CA GLU A 207 -19.98 1.05 -11.13
C GLU A 207 -19.49 0.44 -9.81
N ASP A 208 -19.83 -0.83 -9.59
CA ASP A 208 -19.31 -1.60 -8.46
C ASP A 208 -17.82 -1.93 -8.70
N PHE A 209 -16.98 -1.69 -7.70
CA PHE A 209 -15.57 -2.06 -7.79
C PHE A 209 -15.33 -3.46 -7.25
N SER A 210 -14.65 -4.26 -8.06
CA SER A 210 -14.29 -5.65 -7.73
C SER A 210 -12.99 -6.10 -8.39
N LEU A 211 -12.40 -5.28 -9.26
CA LEU A 211 -11.19 -5.59 -10.02
C LEU A 211 -9.96 -4.84 -9.48
N PRO A 212 -8.78 -5.48 -9.46
CA PRO A 212 -7.51 -4.84 -9.07
C PRO A 212 -7.24 -3.47 -9.72
N GLU A 213 -7.53 -3.32 -11.01
CA GLU A 213 -7.26 -2.06 -11.71
C GLU A 213 -8.15 -0.92 -11.23
N GLN A 214 -9.38 -1.21 -10.78
CA GLN A 214 -10.25 -0.21 -10.18
C GLN A 214 -9.69 0.26 -8.83
N ALA A 215 -9.11 -0.64 -8.03
CA ALA A 215 -8.42 -0.27 -6.79
C ALA A 215 -7.22 0.65 -7.05
N ARG A 216 -6.37 0.32 -8.04
CA ARG A 216 -5.23 1.17 -8.44
C ARG A 216 -5.70 2.53 -8.96
N SER A 217 -6.74 2.55 -9.78
CA SER A 217 -7.34 3.77 -10.33
C SER A 217 -7.91 4.68 -9.24
N LEU A 218 -8.57 4.10 -8.24
CA LEU A 218 -9.08 4.82 -7.07
C LEU A 218 -7.97 5.53 -6.30
N VAL A 219 -6.91 4.81 -5.92
CA VAL A 219 -5.81 5.39 -5.15
C VAL A 219 -5.05 6.43 -5.99
N LYS A 220 -4.87 6.17 -7.29
CA LYS A 220 -4.29 7.15 -8.22
C LYS A 220 -5.11 8.44 -8.31
N MET A 221 -6.45 8.35 -8.28
CA MET A 221 -7.33 9.51 -8.25
C MET A 221 -7.21 10.30 -6.94
N ILE A 222 -7.15 9.60 -5.80
CA ILE A 222 -6.95 10.22 -4.48
C ILE A 222 -5.61 10.99 -4.43
N ASP A 223 -4.53 10.36 -4.89
CA ASP A 223 -3.19 10.95 -4.97
C ASP A 223 -3.15 12.15 -5.93
N TYR A 224 -3.86 12.06 -7.06
CA TYR A 224 -4.00 13.14 -8.02
C TYR A 224 -4.70 14.37 -7.41
N VAL A 225 -5.82 14.17 -6.70
CA VAL A 225 -6.52 15.24 -5.99
C VAL A 225 -5.63 15.87 -4.92
N MET A 226 -4.91 15.03 -4.15
CA MET A 226 -3.96 15.52 -3.16
C MET A 226 -2.90 16.40 -3.81
N THR A 227 -2.30 15.95 -4.92
CA THR A 227 -1.27 16.69 -5.66
C THR A 227 -1.78 18.03 -6.18
N LEU A 228 -2.93 18.06 -6.85
CA LEU A 228 -3.54 19.30 -7.34
C LEU A 228 -3.85 20.27 -6.19
N TYR A 229 -4.34 19.74 -5.08
CA TYR A 229 -4.62 20.52 -3.88
C TYR A 229 -3.34 21.03 -3.20
N MET A 230 -2.20 20.35 -3.34
CA MET A 230 -0.91 20.84 -2.85
C MET A 230 -0.35 21.95 -3.72
N VAL A 231 -0.41 21.81 -5.05
CA VAL A 231 0.10 22.82 -5.99
C VAL A 231 -0.66 24.15 -5.84
N ALA A 232 -1.94 24.06 -5.47
CA ALA A 232 -2.76 25.25 -5.27
C ALA A 232 -2.47 26.00 -3.96
N ALA A 233 -1.88 25.35 -2.94
CA ALA A 233 -1.67 25.86 -1.58
C ALA A 233 -0.31 26.55 -1.35
#